data_AF-A0A7S0PSV6-F1
#
_entry.id   AF-A0A7S0PSV6-F1
#
_cell.length_a   1.000
_cell.length_b   1.000
_cell.length_c   1.000
_cell.angle_alpha   90.00
_cell.angle_beta   90.00
_cell.angle_gamma   90.00
#
_symmetry.space_group_name_H-M   'P 1'
#
loop_
_entity.id
_entity.type
_entity.pdbx_description
1 polymer ?
#
loop_
_entity_poly.entity_id
_entity_poly.type
_entity_poly.pdbx_seq_one_letter_code
_entity_poly.pdbx_strand_id
1 'polypeptide(L)'
;REALRIASRDVVGTPFTSTLTEDTSRPENVPGSAGLSALQRGERLRRIDGSDAGEYPAHCKFSLKARVTPGSFKPIDRGEPGVETRGSDGEEEGDWDAFGELARGEGGARHRKLGAGSGWRRERSGSSRRSGEGFSAPGEGGKGEPSMVGTLRSEDCGYELQVRASWFRLEDYYRKAMNYSLMIIFTVPAQIYLLVKQTEYSGTQAGMAKISLACVGWQAVLDSYQCLMHLTAGIIVETLFHSFSTAAFFQFTLFSVFEMRVLLQIWKSRRPNSEQNWLEIRRDLSALYSRFYGGFLLGFVIMYWCADSPWFIALLCNSYWLPQIAWSAWHNAKKPLMPAYVLGTSAIRLLVPLYVFGCPENFVRVKPQFWVCWLLVVWVAAQVTALAAQHVFGPRCFIPDKYLPEVYDYHRRVEPEVLASAGAGDEECGEAGGVDCVICMNAVDATAPRERMVTPCNHFFHRECLERWMEVKMECPTCRGALPPL
;
A
#
# COMPACT_ATOMS: atom_id res chain seq x y z
N ARG A 1 -32.41 -15.21 -15.30
CA ARG A 1 -32.48 -15.68 -16.71
C ARG A 1 -32.42 -14.51 -17.69
N GLU A 2 -33.23 -13.47 -17.50
CA GLU A 2 -33.23 -12.29 -18.40
C GLU A 2 -31.93 -11.49 -18.33
N ALA A 3 -31.38 -11.24 -17.14
CA ALA A 3 -30.06 -10.59 -16.98
C ALA A 3 -28.90 -11.38 -17.63
N LEU A 4 -29.00 -12.72 -17.64
CA LEU A 4 -28.04 -13.60 -18.34
C LEU A 4 -28.21 -13.55 -19.86
N ARG A 5 -29.45 -13.40 -20.33
CA ARG A 5 -29.76 -13.17 -21.74
C ARG A 5 -29.18 -11.85 -22.22
N ILE A 6 -29.33 -10.79 -21.42
CA ILE A 6 -28.79 -9.45 -21.69
C ILE A 6 -27.26 -9.48 -21.72
N ALA A 7 -26.61 -10.03 -20.69
CA ALA A 7 -25.14 -10.15 -20.65
C ALA A 7 -24.59 -11.03 -21.80
N SER A 8 -25.29 -12.10 -22.18
CA SER A 8 -24.90 -12.92 -23.34
C SER A 8 -25.10 -12.20 -24.67
N ARG A 9 -26.07 -11.29 -24.77
CA ARG A 9 -26.35 -10.51 -25.99
C ARG A 9 -25.30 -9.42 -26.19
N ASP A 10 -24.83 -8.80 -25.11
CA ASP A 10 -23.81 -7.75 -25.16
C ASP A 10 -22.41 -8.32 -25.50
N VAL A 11 -22.09 -9.54 -25.05
CA VAL A 11 -20.82 -10.22 -25.39
C VAL A 11 -20.81 -10.78 -26.81
N VAL A 12 -21.96 -11.18 -27.35
CA VAL A 12 -22.08 -11.74 -28.72
C VAL A 12 -22.18 -10.64 -29.78
N GLY A 13 -22.50 -9.39 -29.38
CA GLY A 13 -22.67 -8.26 -30.29
C GLY A 13 -21.40 -7.49 -30.64
N THR A 14 -20.26 -7.75 -29.98
CA THR A 14 -18.99 -7.06 -30.26
C THR A 14 -18.06 -7.95 -31.08
N PRO A 15 -17.65 -7.55 -32.30
CA PRO A 15 -16.63 -8.28 -33.03
C PRO A 15 -15.29 -8.16 -32.29
N PHE A 16 -14.69 -9.31 -31.95
CA PHE A 16 -13.31 -9.36 -31.50
C PHE A 16 -12.39 -9.11 -32.70
N THR A 17 -11.80 -7.91 -32.79
CA THR A 17 -10.72 -7.62 -33.73
C THR A 17 -9.39 -7.85 -33.03
N SER A 18 -8.52 -8.71 -33.61
CA SER A 18 -7.17 -8.98 -33.07
C SER A 18 -6.13 -7.93 -33.46
N THR A 19 -6.53 -6.87 -34.15
CA THR A 19 -5.64 -5.78 -34.56
C THR A 19 -6.15 -4.45 -33.98
N LEU A 20 -5.40 -3.93 -33.01
CA LEU A 20 -5.55 -2.59 -32.47
C LEU A 20 -5.26 -1.56 -33.57
N THR A 21 -6.27 -1.14 -34.32
CA THR A 21 -6.27 0.13 -35.04
C THR A 21 -7.26 1.07 -34.35
N GLU A 22 -6.76 2.22 -33.89
CA GLU A 22 -7.46 3.21 -33.02
C GLU A 22 -8.83 3.68 -33.55
N ASP A 23 -9.10 3.50 -34.84
CA ASP A 23 -10.38 3.89 -35.43
C ASP A 23 -11.55 2.97 -35.05
N THR A 24 -11.30 1.72 -34.65
CA THR A 24 -12.39 0.75 -34.34
C THR A 24 -12.91 0.83 -32.91
N SER A 25 -12.21 1.51 -32.00
CA SER A 25 -12.58 1.64 -30.58
C SER A 25 -13.44 2.87 -30.26
N ARG A 26 -13.73 3.74 -31.24
CA ARG A 26 -14.61 4.89 -30.98
C ARG A 26 -16.08 4.44 -30.88
N PRO A 27 -16.86 4.93 -29.90
CA PRO A 27 -18.26 4.52 -29.70
C PRO A 27 -19.13 4.69 -30.95
N GLU A 28 -18.82 5.70 -31.77
CA GLU A 28 -19.48 6.01 -33.04
C GLU A 28 -19.28 4.95 -34.14
N ASN A 29 -18.29 4.06 -34.00
CA ASN A 29 -17.97 3.02 -34.97
C ASN A 29 -18.48 1.61 -34.59
N VAL A 30 -19.16 1.49 -33.45
CA VAL A 30 -19.78 0.24 -32.97
C VAL A 30 -21.14 0.03 -33.63
N PRO A 31 -21.44 -1.16 -34.21
CA PRO A 31 -22.75 -1.45 -34.79
C PRO A 31 -23.87 -1.28 -33.75
N GLY A 32 -24.84 -0.40 -34.04
CA GLY A 32 -25.94 -0.08 -33.13
C GLY A 32 -25.71 1.13 -32.22
N SER A 33 -24.56 1.79 -32.32
CA SER A 33 -24.34 3.08 -31.67
C SER A 33 -25.27 4.15 -32.26
N ALA A 34 -25.74 5.06 -31.41
CA ALA A 34 -26.67 6.12 -31.79
C ALA A 34 -26.06 7.18 -32.73
N GLY A 35 -24.76 7.10 -33.03
CA GLY A 35 -24.01 8.11 -33.80
C GLY A 35 -24.02 7.93 -35.33
N LEU A 36 -24.51 6.80 -35.86
CA LEU A 36 -24.50 6.54 -37.30
C LEU A 36 -25.81 6.97 -37.99
N SER A 37 -25.70 7.88 -38.96
CA SER A 37 -26.83 8.27 -39.81
C SER A 37 -27.37 7.05 -40.58
N ALA A 38 -28.69 7.04 -40.82
CA ALA A 38 -29.34 5.92 -41.53
C ALA A 38 -28.76 5.68 -42.94
N LEU A 39 -28.23 6.73 -43.56
CA LEU A 39 -27.63 6.70 -44.89
C LEU A 39 -26.27 6.00 -44.87
N GLN A 40 -25.42 6.29 -43.88
CA GLN A 40 -24.14 5.60 -43.67
C GLN A 40 -24.31 4.12 -43.30
N ARG A 41 -25.40 3.77 -42.60
CA ARG A 41 -25.78 2.36 -42.35
C ARG A 41 -26.10 1.63 -43.66
N GLY A 42 -26.92 2.25 -44.52
CA GLY A 42 -27.31 1.66 -45.81
C GLY A 42 -26.14 1.50 -46.80
N GLU A 43 -25.19 2.44 -46.78
CA GLU A 43 -24.04 2.42 -47.70
C GLU A 43 -22.98 1.40 -47.30
N ARG A 44 -22.79 1.14 -46.00
CA ARG A 44 -21.96 0.02 -45.52
C ARG A 44 -22.59 -1.34 -45.79
N LEU A 45 -23.90 -1.49 -45.61
CA LEU A 45 -24.62 -2.73 -45.93
C LEU A 45 -24.44 -3.10 -47.41
N ARG A 46 -24.54 -2.12 -48.32
CA ARG A 46 -24.27 -2.34 -49.75
C ARG A 46 -22.83 -2.74 -50.08
N ARG A 47 -21.83 -2.28 -49.32
CA ARG A 47 -20.44 -2.71 -49.50
C ARG A 47 -20.20 -4.14 -49.02
N ILE A 48 -20.98 -4.62 -48.05
CA ILE A 48 -20.89 -5.97 -47.49
C ILE A 48 -21.59 -6.99 -48.41
N ASP A 49 -22.68 -6.60 -49.05
CA ASP A 49 -23.43 -7.45 -49.99
C ASP A 49 -22.76 -7.58 -51.38
N GLY A 50 -21.75 -6.76 -51.68
CA GLY A 50 -21.10 -6.68 -52.99
C GLY A 50 -19.78 -7.44 -53.15
N SER A 51 -19.31 -8.17 -52.14
CA SER A 51 -18.04 -8.91 -52.16
C SER A 51 -18.25 -10.40 -52.38
N ASP A 52 -17.45 -11.02 -53.25
CA ASP A 52 -17.57 -12.42 -53.66
C ASP A 52 -17.44 -13.43 -52.49
N ALA A 53 -18.17 -14.54 -52.60
CA ALA A 53 -18.23 -15.59 -51.60
C ALA A 53 -16.89 -16.36 -51.52
N GLY A 54 -16.07 -16.04 -50.52
CA GLY A 54 -14.82 -16.77 -50.24
C GLY A 54 -13.87 -16.14 -49.23
N GLU A 55 -13.95 -14.83 -49.00
CA GLU A 55 -13.11 -14.12 -48.01
C GLU A 55 -13.95 -13.62 -46.83
N TYR A 56 -14.49 -14.53 -46.03
CA TYR A 56 -14.92 -14.19 -44.68
C TYR A 56 -13.91 -14.83 -43.70
N PRO A 57 -13.22 -14.07 -42.83
CA PRO A 57 -12.72 -14.67 -41.61
C PRO A 57 -13.96 -15.18 -40.86
N ALA A 58 -14.07 -16.50 -40.78
CA ALA A 58 -15.26 -17.22 -40.35
C ALA A 58 -15.95 -16.55 -39.15
N HIS A 59 -17.27 -16.34 -39.25
CA HIS A 59 -18.08 -16.00 -38.10
C HIS A 59 -18.00 -17.14 -37.09
N CYS A 60 -17.13 -17.03 -36.09
CA CYS A 60 -17.03 -18.01 -35.02
C CYS A 60 -18.38 -18.10 -34.31
N LYS A 61 -19.13 -19.19 -34.49
CA LYS A 61 -20.35 -19.43 -33.72
C LYS A 61 -19.95 -19.89 -32.32
N PHE A 62 -20.36 -19.17 -31.29
CA PHE A 62 -20.08 -19.52 -29.89
C PHE A 62 -21.30 -20.20 -29.24
N SER A 63 -21.08 -21.35 -28.61
CA SER A 63 -22.06 -22.05 -27.77
C SER A 63 -21.64 -21.93 -26.30
N LEU A 64 -22.47 -21.28 -25.48
CA LEU A 64 -22.28 -21.20 -24.02
C LEU A 64 -23.04 -22.34 -23.34
N LYS A 65 -22.33 -23.32 -22.80
CA LYS A 65 -22.91 -24.34 -21.91
C LYS A 65 -22.58 -23.96 -20.47
N ALA A 66 -23.53 -23.36 -19.75
CA ALA A 66 -23.36 -23.00 -18.34
C ALA A 66 -24.12 -23.95 -17.41
N ARG A 67 -23.43 -24.46 -16.39
CA ARG A 67 -24.01 -25.19 -15.26
C ARG A 67 -24.05 -24.25 -14.06
N VAL A 68 -25.24 -23.96 -13.58
CA VAL A 68 -25.44 -23.24 -12.31
C VAL A 68 -25.66 -24.29 -11.24
N THR A 69 -24.84 -24.25 -10.20
CA THR A 69 -25.05 -25.07 -8.99
C THR A 69 -25.83 -24.18 -8.01
N PRO A 70 -27.17 -24.36 -7.87
CA PRO A 70 -27.92 -23.61 -6.87
C PRO A 70 -27.44 -23.99 -5.47
N GLY A 71 -27.27 -23.00 -4.58
CA GLY A 71 -27.10 -23.26 -3.14
C GLY A 71 -28.34 -23.97 -2.58
N SER A 72 -28.19 -24.77 -1.52
CA SER A 72 -29.31 -25.51 -0.95
C SER A 72 -30.38 -24.53 -0.40
N PHE A 73 -31.57 -24.55 -1.01
CA PHE A 73 -32.73 -23.75 -0.61
C PHE A 73 -33.30 -24.32 0.70
N LYS A 74 -33.43 -23.51 1.76
CA LYS A 74 -34.32 -23.84 2.87
C LYS A 74 -35.58 -22.97 2.71
N PRO A 75 -36.71 -23.51 2.26
CA PRO A 75 -37.94 -22.73 2.21
C PRO A 75 -38.26 -22.26 3.64
N ILE A 76 -38.58 -20.98 3.80
CA ILE A 76 -39.17 -20.47 5.03
C ILE A 76 -40.59 -21.03 5.06
N ASP A 77 -40.85 -22.01 5.94
CA ASP A 77 -42.22 -22.40 6.28
C ASP A 77 -42.88 -21.21 7.00
N ARG A 78 -43.62 -20.39 6.25
CA ARG A 78 -44.67 -19.57 6.84
C ARG A 78 -45.87 -20.48 7.08
N GLY A 79 -45.81 -21.23 8.17
CA GLY A 79 -46.80 -22.28 8.43
C GLY A 79 -46.78 -22.86 9.84
N GLU A 80 -46.59 -22.06 10.89
CA GLU A 80 -47.04 -22.46 12.23
C GLU A 80 -47.75 -21.28 12.92
N PRO A 81 -49.04 -21.42 13.27
CA PRO A 81 -49.73 -20.46 14.11
C PRO A 81 -49.41 -20.74 15.59
N GLY A 82 -48.83 -19.74 16.27
CA GLY A 82 -48.97 -19.52 17.71
C GLY A 82 -48.05 -20.31 18.65
N VAL A 83 -46.99 -19.64 19.14
CA VAL A 83 -46.57 -19.76 20.54
C VAL A 83 -46.65 -18.36 21.14
N GLU A 84 -47.47 -18.25 22.18
CA GLU A 84 -47.76 -17.02 22.92
C GLU A 84 -46.49 -16.41 23.52
N THR A 85 -46.17 -15.16 23.15
CA THR A 85 -45.40 -14.27 24.01
C THR A 85 -46.36 -13.31 24.69
N ARG A 86 -46.64 -13.61 25.96
CA ARG A 86 -47.30 -12.74 26.94
C ARG A 86 -46.51 -11.44 27.06
N GLY A 87 -47.22 -10.31 26.95
CA GLY A 87 -46.64 -8.99 26.72
C GLY A 87 -45.99 -8.30 27.93
N SER A 88 -45.41 -7.15 27.61
CA SER A 88 -45.22 -5.99 28.47
C SER A 88 -45.18 -4.75 27.56
N ASP A 89 -46.34 -4.12 27.44
CA ASP A 89 -46.65 -2.68 27.44
C ASP A 89 -45.70 -1.64 26.81
N GLY A 90 -46.32 -0.69 26.08
CA GLY A 90 -45.77 0.62 25.69
C GLY A 90 -45.62 0.76 24.17
N GLU A 91 -46.67 1.09 23.44
CA GLU A 91 -47.08 2.47 23.07
C GLU A 91 -46.43 2.97 21.76
N GLU A 92 -47.34 3.44 20.88
CA GLU A 92 -47.16 4.34 19.74
C GLU A 92 -46.62 3.79 18.41
N GLU A 93 -47.59 3.40 17.58
CA GLU A 93 -47.53 3.24 16.14
C GLU A 93 -47.69 4.62 15.47
N GLY A 94 -46.66 5.06 14.73
CA GLY A 94 -46.65 6.26 13.90
C GLY A 94 -46.55 5.90 12.43
N ASP A 95 -47.71 5.96 11.77
CA ASP A 95 -48.02 5.93 10.34
C ASP A 95 -46.98 6.61 9.43
N TRP A 96 -46.72 6.01 8.26
CA TRP A 96 -46.83 6.63 6.92
C TRP A 96 -46.65 5.53 5.86
N ASP A 97 -47.77 4.93 5.45
CA ASP A 97 -47.82 4.11 4.24
C ASP A 97 -47.81 4.97 2.97
N ALA A 98 -47.03 4.48 2.01
CA ALA A 98 -46.86 5.06 0.70
C ALA A 98 -48.11 4.93 -0.17
N PHE A 99 -48.38 6.00 -0.90
CA PHE A 99 -49.30 6.14 -2.02
C PHE A 99 -49.25 4.98 -3.03
N GLY A 100 -50.43 4.49 -3.41
CA GLY A 100 -50.67 3.65 -4.59
C GLY A 100 -52.09 3.88 -5.13
N GLU A 101 -52.18 4.34 -6.37
CA GLU A 101 -53.32 4.94 -7.07
C GLU A 101 -54.52 4.03 -7.45
N LEU A 102 -55.69 4.69 -7.55
CA LEU A 102 -56.78 4.55 -8.55
C LEU A 102 -57.68 3.29 -8.58
N ALA A 103 -58.95 3.43 -8.18
CA ALA A 103 -60.11 3.43 -9.10
C ALA A 103 -61.48 3.62 -8.39
N ARG A 104 -62.38 4.31 -9.11
CA ARG A 104 -63.75 4.73 -8.81
C ARG A 104 -64.75 3.59 -8.48
N GLY A 105 -65.76 3.89 -7.66
CA GLY A 105 -67.06 3.20 -7.66
C GLY A 105 -67.88 3.45 -6.40
N GLU A 106 -69.02 4.14 -6.54
CA GLU A 106 -69.92 4.68 -5.52
C GLU A 106 -70.69 3.63 -4.68
N GLY A 107 -71.16 4.01 -3.49
CA GLY A 107 -72.39 3.45 -2.91
C GLY A 107 -72.43 3.17 -1.40
N GLY A 108 -72.83 4.18 -0.61
CA GLY A 108 -73.92 4.10 0.37
C GLY A 108 -73.92 3.09 1.55
N ALA A 109 -73.82 3.68 2.74
CA ALA A 109 -74.71 3.46 3.91
C ALA A 109 -74.45 2.34 4.95
N ARG A 110 -74.11 2.85 6.16
CA ARG A 110 -74.75 2.62 7.48
C ARG A 110 -74.66 1.24 8.20
N HIS A 111 -74.07 1.36 9.40
CA HIS A 111 -74.53 0.88 10.72
C HIS A 111 -74.35 -0.59 11.15
N ARG A 112 -73.56 -0.70 12.24
CA ARG A 112 -73.92 -1.25 13.58
C ARG A 112 -73.67 -2.73 13.88
N LYS A 113 -72.66 -2.92 14.74
CA LYS A 113 -72.52 -3.76 15.96
C LYS A 113 -73.44 -4.98 16.19
N LEU A 114 -72.82 -5.92 16.92
CA LEU A 114 -73.33 -7.09 17.68
C LEU A 114 -73.22 -8.38 16.86
N GLY A 115 -72.62 -9.47 17.31
CA GLY A 115 -72.26 -9.91 18.65
C GLY A 115 -72.52 -11.41 18.72
N ALA A 116 -71.60 -12.13 19.36
CA ALA A 116 -71.76 -13.48 19.92
C ALA A 116 -71.99 -14.69 19.00
N GLY A 117 -71.20 -15.74 19.27
CA GLY A 117 -71.80 -16.99 19.74
C GLY A 117 -71.81 -18.16 18.76
N SER A 118 -70.79 -19.01 18.92
CA SER A 118 -70.85 -20.49 18.97
C SER A 118 -71.51 -21.28 17.83
N GLY A 119 -70.77 -22.28 17.35
CA GLY A 119 -71.34 -23.62 17.21
C GLY A 119 -71.17 -24.32 15.87
N TRP A 120 -70.25 -25.27 15.85
CA TRP A 120 -70.34 -26.57 15.16
C TRP A 120 -70.28 -26.64 13.62
N ARG A 121 -69.08 -27.04 13.16
CA ARG A 121 -68.78 -28.22 12.30
C ARG A 121 -69.74 -28.52 11.14
N ARG A 122 -69.26 -28.32 9.91
CA ARG A 122 -69.58 -29.20 8.78
C ARG A 122 -68.40 -29.29 7.82
N GLU A 123 -67.87 -30.50 7.69
CA GLU A 123 -66.94 -30.91 6.65
C GLU A 123 -67.51 -30.59 5.26
N ARG A 124 -66.66 -30.05 4.39
CA ARG A 124 -66.80 -30.25 2.94
C ARG A 124 -65.43 -30.58 2.34
N SER A 125 -65.39 -31.82 1.86
CA SER A 125 -64.44 -32.37 0.90
C SER A 125 -64.26 -31.49 -0.34
N GLY A 126 -63.01 -31.38 -0.77
CA GLY A 126 -62.62 -31.46 -2.18
C GLY A 126 -62.95 -30.28 -3.09
N SER A 127 -61.92 -29.47 -3.39
CA SER A 127 -61.76 -28.86 -4.71
C SER A 127 -60.36 -28.27 -4.84
N SER A 128 -59.54 -28.89 -5.69
CA SER A 128 -58.20 -28.44 -6.07
C SER A 128 -58.19 -26.99 -6.56
N ARG A 129 -57.25 -26.18 -6.10
CA ARG A 129 -56.83 -24.97 -6.81
C ARG A 129 -55.31 -24.81 -6.70
N ARG A 130 -54.69 -24.75 -7.88
CA ARG A 130 -53.26 -24.57 -8.17
C ARG A 130 -52.65 -23.48 -7.31
N SER A 131 -51.57 -23.81 -6.60
CA SER A 131 -50.65 -22.84 -5.99
C SER A 131 -49.88 -22.11 -7.09
N GLY A 132 -50.03 -20.79 -7.14
CA GLY A 132 -49.19 -19.92 -7.94
C GLY A 132 -47.76 -19.92 -7.40
N GLU A 133 -46.79 -20.11 -8.31
CA GLU A 133 -45.37 -20.01 -8.03
C GLU A 133 -45.01 -18.55 -7.72
N GLY A 134 -44.76 -18.25 -6.44
CA GLY A 134 -44.09 -17.02 -6.03
C GLY A 134 -42.61 -17.10 -6.41
N PHE A 135 -42.15 -16.23 -7.30
CA PHE A 135 -40.76 -16.14 -7.72
C PHE A 135 -39.94 -15.40 -6.65
N SER A 136 -39.12 -16.12 -5.87
CA SER A 136 -38.12 -15.52 -4.97
C SER A 136 -36.83 -15.18 -5.74
N ALA A 137 -36.16 -14.09 -5.36
CA ALA A 137 -34.90 -13.67 -5.97
C ALA A 137 -33.73 -14.63 -5.62
N PRO A 138 -32.73 -14.80 -6.49
CA PRO A 138 -31.58 -15.67 -6.20
C PRO A 138 -30.65 -15.00 -5.19
N GLY A 139 -30.38 -15.65 -4.04
CA GLY A 139 -29.27 -15.28 -3.15
C GLY A 139 -29.57 -15.21 -1.65
N GLU A 140 -30.83 -15.29 -1.22
CA GLU A 140 -31.16 -15.25 0.20
C GLU A 140 -31.36 -16.66 0.78
N GLY A 141 -30.42 -17.12 1.60
CA GLY A 141 -30.72 -18.09 2.66
C GLY A 141 -30.36 -19.57 2.46
N GLY A 142 -29.20 -19.91 1.87
CA GLY A 142 -28.73 -21.30 1.78
C GLY A 142 -27.26 -21.48 2.13
N LYS A 143 -26.88 -22.58 2.81
CA LYS A 143 -25.46 -22.95 2.97
C LYS A 143 -24.91 -23.44 1.62
N GLY A 144 -23.88 -22.75 1.12
CA GLY A 144 -23.23 -23.02 -0.16
C GLY A 144 -23.36 -21.85 -1.12
N GLU A 145 -22.23 -21.28 -1.54
CA GLU A 145 -22.20 -20.14 -2.46
C GLU A 145 -22.64 -20.57 -3.87
N PRO A 146 -23.60 -19.88 -4.50
CA PRO A 146 -24.00 -20.18 -5.87
C PRO A 146 -22.79 -20.04 -6.80
N SER A 147 -22.47 -21.10 -7.54
CA SER A 147 -21.38 -21.06 -8.52
C SER A 147 -21.92 -21.36 -9.91
N MET A 148 -21.42 -20.60 -10.89
CA MET A 148 -21.67 -20.80 -12.30
C MET A 148 -20.38 -21.23 -12.96
N VAL A 149 -20.37 -22.41 -13.56
CA VAL A 149 -19.27 -22.88 -14.40
C VAL A 149 -19.83 -23.04 -15.80
N GLY A 150 -19.28 -22.31 -16.76
CA GLY A 150 -19.68 -22.40 -18.15
C GLY A 150 -18.49 -22.61 -19.08
N THR A 151 -18.75 -23.28 -20.19
CA THR A 151 -17.80 -23.41 -21.29
C THR A 151 -18.38 -22.70 -22.49
N LEU A 152 -17.68 -21.68 -22.98
CA LEU A 152 -17.94 -21.01 -24.23
C LEU A 152 -17.07 -21.67 -25.30
N ARG A 153 -17.67 -22.43 -26.22
CA ARG A 153 -16.94 -23.15 -27.27
C ARG A 153 -17.36 -22.63 -28.63
N SER A 154 -16.40 -22.34 -29.50
CA SER A 154 -16.63 -22.15 -30.93
C SER A 154 -16.08 -23.33 -31.71
N GLU A 155 -16.97 -24.08 -32.36
CA GLU A 155 -16.61 -25.24 -33.16
C GLU A 155 -15.96 -24.83 -34.50
N ASP A 156 -16.36 -23.69 -35.06
CA ASP A 156 -15.85 -23.18 -36.35
C ASP A 156 -14.42 -22.63 -36.25
N CYS A 157 -14.05 -22.11 -35.08
CA CYS A 157 -12.77 -21.44 -34.86
C CYS A 157 -11.85 -22.16 -33.86
N GLY A 158 -12.28 -23.30 -33.30
CA GLY A 158 -11.47 -24.13 -32.41
C GLY A 158 -11.16 -23.52 -31.03
N TYR A 159 -11.89 -22.48 -30.60
CA TYR A 159 -11.69 -21.83 -29.31
C TYR A 159 -12.60 -22.41 -28.22
N GLU A 160 -12.04 -22.67 -27.05
CA GLU A 160 -12.79 -23.09 -25.85
C GLU A 160 -12.36 -22.21 -24.66
N LEU A 161 -13.30 -21.45 -24.12
CA LEU A 161 -13.10 -20.57 -22.96
C LEU A 161 -13.93 -21.10 -21.79
N GLN A 162 -13.28 -21.41 -20.68
CA GLN A 162 -13.95 -21.83 -19.45
C GLN A 162 -14.18 -20.62 -18.54
N VAL A 163 -15.45 -20.31 -18.28
CA VAL A 163 -15.88 -19.23 -17.40
C VAL A 163 -16.30 -19.83 -16.06
N ARG A 164 -15.69 -19.37 -14.96
CA ARG A 164 -16.11 -19.70 -13.59
C ARG A 164 -16.50 -18.42 -12.89
N ALA A 165 -17.78 -18.28 -12.56
CA ALA A 165 -18.31 -17.17 -11.77
C ALA A 165 -18.74 -17.69 -10.38
N SER A 166 -18.25 -17.04 -9.34
CA SER A 166 -18.61 -17.29 -7.94
C SER A 166 -19.50 -16.17 -7.43
N TRP A 167 -20.60 -16.50 -6.75
CA TRP A 167 -21.38 -15.52 -6.02
C TRP A 167 -20.66 -15.05 -4.76
N PHE A 168 -20.82 -13.77 -4.42
CA PHE A 168 -20.38 -13.22 -3.15
C PHE A 168 -21.35 -12.13 -2.70
N ARG A 169 -21.49 -11.95 -1.38
CA ARG A 169 -22.27 -10.84 -0.82
C ARG A 169 -21.44 -9.57 -0.83
N LEU A 170 -21.95 -8.54 -1.52
CA LEU A 170 -21.29 -7.26 -1.67
C LEU A 170 -21.18 -6.50 -0.34
N GLU A 171 -22.17 -6.64 0.54
CA GLU A 171 -22.20 -6.06 1.90
C GLU A 171 -21.02 -6.55 2.77
N ASP A 172 -20.74 -7.86 2.74
CA ASP A 172 -19.61 -8.44 3.48
C ASP A 172 -18.26 -7.93 2.94
N TYR A 173 -18.17 -7.74 1.62
CA TYR A 173 -16.99 -7.18 0.98
C TYR A 173 -16.76 -5.72 1.40
N TYR A 174 -17.81 -4.89 1.38
CA TYR A 174 -17.73 -3.49 1.82
C TYR A 174 -17.37 -3.37 3.29
N ARG A 175 -17.95 -4.20 4.18
CA ARG A 175 -17.61 -4.22 5.60
C ARG A 175 -16.13 -4.56 5.83
N LYS A 176 -15.60 -5.56 5.11
CA LYS A 176 -14.19 -5.95 5.20
C LYS A 176 -13.26 -4.85 4.69
N ALA A 177 -13.58 -4.24 3.56
CA ALA A 177 -12.82 -3.12 3.01
C ALA A 177 -12.86 -1.88 3.93
N MET A 178 -14.01 -1.62 4.55
CA MET A 178 -14.16 -0.56 5.57
C MET A 178 -13.24 -0.81 6.76
N ASN A 179 -13.27 -2.01 7.35
CA ASN A 179 -12.40 -2.37 8.47
C ASN A 179 -10.91 -2.26 8.11
N TYR A 180 -10.54 -2.69 6.90
CA TYR A 180 -9.19 -2.51 6.39
C TYR A 180 -8.81 -1.01 6.26
N SER A 181 -9.67 -0.19 5.66
CA SER A 181 -9.40 1.25 5.54
C SER A 181 -9.28 1.94 6.90
N LEU A 182 -10.08 1.56 7.90
CA LEU A 182 -9.96 2.06 9.27
C LEU A 182 -8.60 1.68 9.89
N MET A 183 -8.13 0.45 9.69
CA MET A 183 -6.79 0.05 10.13
C MET A 183 -5.71 0.94 9.51
N ILE A 184 -5.81 1.28 8.22
CA ILE A 184 -4.87 2.19 7.55
C ILE A 184 -4.96 3.61 8.11
N ILE A 185 -6.16 4.12 8.33
CA ILE A 185 -6.40 5.46 8.90
C ILE A 185 -5.76 5.62 10.27
N PHE A 186 -5.68 4.57 11.10
CA PHE A 186 -5.00 4.64 12.39
C PHE A 186 -3.50 4.36 12.33
N THR A 187 -3.07 3.47 11.43
CA THR A 187 -1.66 3.08 11.33
C THR A 187 -0.78 4.15 10.70
N VAL A 188 -1.30 4.92 9.73
CA VAL A 188 -0.52 5.96 9.04
C VAL A 188 -0.17 7.13 9.97
N PRO A 189 -1.08 7.70 10.79
CA PRO A 189 -0.72 8.68 11.82
C PRO A 189 0.28 8.13 12.84
N ALA A 190 0.19 6.85 13.22
CA ALA A 190 1.17 6.21 14.09
C ALA A 190 2.57 6.14 13.42
N GLN A 191 2.64 5.88 12.11
CA GLN A 191 3.89 5.96 11.34
C GLN A 191 4.44 7.39 11.30
N ILE A 192 3.58 8.39 11.07
CA ILE A 192 3.97 9.81 11.10
C ILE A 192 4.56 10.17 12.48
N TYR A 193 3.89 9.78 13.56
CA TYR A 193 4.38 10.01 14.92
C TYR A 193 5.77 9.40 15.16
N LEU A 194 5.96 8.14 14.76
CA LEU A 194 7.24 7.45 14.87
C LEU A 194 8.34 8.14 14.05
N LEU A 195 8.03 8.58 12.83
CA LEU A 195 8.97 9.30 11.96
C LEU A 195 9.37 10.67 12.54
N VAL A 196 8.41 11.41 13.12
CA VAL A 196 8.69 12.66 13.82
C VAL A 196 9.59 12.41 15.02
N LYS A 197 9.30 11.38 15.84
CA LYS A 197 10.16 11.00 16.97
C LYS A 197 11.57 10.60 16.55
N GLN A 198 11.71 9.90 15.43
CA GLN A 198 13.02 9.57 14.85
C GLN A 198 13.78 10.83 14.40
N THR A 199 13.07 11.82 13.85
CA THR A 199 13.66 13.10 13.42
C THR A 199 14.12 13.91 14.62
N GLU A 200 13.35 13.93 15.72
CA GLU A 200 13.74 14.55 17.00
C GLU A 200 14.98 13.87 17.60
N TYR A 201 15.00 12.54 17.64
CA TYR A 201 16.15 11.76 18.12
C TYR A 201 17.44 12.08 17.32
N SER A 202 17.28 12.30 16.02
CA SER A 202 18.39 12.57 15.10
C SER A 202 18.67 14.06 14.93
N GLY A 203 18.06 14.95 15.73
CA GLY A 203 17.94 16.38 15.48
C GLY A 203 19.25 17.18 15.30
N THR A 204 20.41 16.56 15.48
CA THR A 204 21.72 17.14 15.12
C THR A 204 22.11 16.84 13.68
N GLN A 205 23.00 17.67 13.11
CA GLN A 205 23.49 17.43 11.75
C GLN A 205 24.21 16.08 11.65
N ALA A 206 25.02 15.73 12.66
CA ALA A 206 25.70 14.45 12.71
C ALA A 206 24.74 13.26 12.87
N GLY A 207 23.64 13.42 13.62
CA GLY A 207 22.59 12.41 13.75
C GLY A 207 21.94 12.08 12.40
N MET A 208 21.50 13.10 11.66
CA MET A 208 20.88 12.93 10.34
C MET A 208 21.82 12.34 9.29
N ALA A 209 23.12 12.64 9.36
CA ALA A 209 24.11 12.13 8.40
C ALA A 209 24.32 10.61 8.51
N LYS A 210 24.06 10.02 9.70
CA LYS A 210 24.19 8.58 9.98
C LYS A 210 23.07 7.73 9.36
N ILE A 211 21.94 8.35 9.00
CA ILE A 211 20.79 7.65 8.40
C ILE A 211 21.03 7.43 6.90
N SER A 212 20.66 6.26 6.41
CA SER A 212 20.75 5.87 5.00
C SER A 212 19.63 6.50 4.18
N LEU A 213 20.00 7.32 3.20
CA LEU A 213 19.06 7.91 2.24
C LEU A 213 18.29 6.83 1.46
N ALA A 214 18.92 5.70 1.14
CA ALA A 214 18.29 4.60 0.41
C ALA A 214 17.23 3.87 1.25
N CYS A 215 17.43 3.73 2.56
CA CYS A 215 16.45 3.12 3.46
C CYS A 215 15.16 3.95 3.52
N VAL A 216 15.28 5.26 3.79
CA VAL A 216 14.13 6.17 3.85
C VAL A 216 13.49 6.33 2.48
N GLY A 217 14.30 6.38 1.41
CA GLY A 217 13.80 6.48 0.04
C GLY A 217 12.99 5.25 -0.38
N TRP A 218 13.45 4.05 -0.02
CA TRP A 218 12.71 2.81 -0.27
C TRP A 218 11.35 2.81 0.43
N GLN A 219 11.31 3.22 1.70
CA GLN A 219 10.08 3.36 2.48
C GLN A 219 9.09 4.33 1.80
N ALA A 220 9.57 5.49 1.37
CA ALA A 220 8.75 6.49 0.68
C ALA A 220 8.19 6.01 -0.66
N VAL A 221 8.95 5.21 -1.41
CA VAL A 221 8.44 4.59 -2.64
C VAL A 221 7.29 3.62 -2.31
N LEU A 222 7.44 2.76 -1.30
CA LEU A 222 6.39 1.82 -0.90
C LEU A 222 5.12 2.54 -0.43
N ASP A 223 5.26 3.61 0.35
CA ASP A 223 4.12 4.38 0.86
C ASP A 223 3.42 5.13 -0.27
N SER A 224 4.16 5.59 -1.29
CA SER A 224 3.59 6.16 -2.50
C SER A 224 2.78 5.15 -3.33
N TYR A 225 3.25 3.90 -3.45
CA TYR A 225 2.46 2.83 -4.08
C TYR A 225 1.21 2.50 -3.28
N GLN A 226 1.34 2.40 -1.95
CA GLN A 226 0.19 2.12 -1.10
C GLN A 226 -0.84 3.26 -1.23
N CYS A 227 -0.43 4.52 -1.27
CA CYS A 227 -1.30 5.66 -1.52
C CYS A 227 -2.04 5.54 -2.86
N LEU A 228 -1.33 5.23 -3.95
CA LEU A 228 -1.93 5.08 -5.28
C LEU A 228 -2.93 3.92 -5.31
N MET A 229 -2.63 2.79 -4.66
CA MET A 229 -3.54 1.66 -4.56
C MET A 229 -4.84 2.01 -3.83
N HIS A 230 -4.79 2.78 -2.73
CA HIS A 230 -6.00 3.20 -2.02
C HIS A 230 -6.81 4.21 -2.83
N LEU A 231 -6.14 5.16 -3.49
CA LEU A 231 -6.81 6.14 -4.35
C LEU A 231 -7.53 5.47 -5.53
N THR A 232 -6.84 4.56 -6.22
CA THR A 232 -7.43 3.80 -7.34
C THR A 232 -8.57 2.88 -6.87
N ALA A 233 -8.42 2.21 -5.73
CA ALA A 233 -9.48 1.39 -5.14
C ALA A 233 -10.74 2.22 -4.79
N GLY A 234 -10.55 3.44 -4.26
CA GLY A 234 -11.65 4.37 -4.00
C GLY A 234 -12.34 4.85 -5.27
N ILE A 235 -11.60 5.10 -6.35
CA ILE A 235 -12.15 5.52 -7.65
C ILE A 235 -12.95 4.38 -8.31
N ILE A 236 -12.46 3.15 -8.24
CA ILE A 236 -13.13 1.98 -8.84
C ILE A 236 -14.41 1.62 -8.07
N VAL A 237 -14.44 1.83 -6.76
CA VAL A 237 -15.55 1.48 -5.88
C VAL A 237 -16.09 2.74 -5.21
N GLU A 238 -16.98 3.46 -5.90
CA GLU A 238 -17.54 4.75 -5.47
C GLU A 238 -18.13 4.70 -4.05
N THR A 239 -18.75 3.58 -3.65
CA THR A 239 -19.35 3.40 -2.31
C THR A 239 -18.31 3.42 -1.17
N LEU A 240 -17.05 3.13 -1.47
CA LEU A 240 -15.94 3.12 -0.50
C LEU A 240 -15.01 4.33 -0.66
N PHE A 241 -15.34 5.26 -1.57
CA PHE A 241 -14.48 6.38 -1.93
C PHE A 241 -14.09 7.22 -0.71
N HIS A 242 -15.03 7.55 0.17
CA HIS A 242 -14.75 8.39 1.34
C HIS A 242 -13.68 7.78 2.25
N SER A 243 -13.82 6.51 2.62
CA SER A 243 -12.88 5.86 3.55
C SER A 243 -11.50 5.66 2.93
N PHE A 244 -11.44 5.24 1.66
CA PHE A 244 -10.17 5.07 0.95
C PHE A 244 -9.49 6.38 0.62
N SER A 245 -10.24 7.43 0.31
CA SER A 245 -9.71 8.79 0.08
C SER A 245 -9.11 9.38 1.35
N THR A 246 -9.76 9.20 2.51
CA THR A 246 -9.18 9.60 3.80
C THR A 246 -7.88 8.85 4.11
N ALA A 247 -7.84 7.54 3.89
CA ALA A 247 -6.61 6.75 4.04
C ALA A 247 -5.50 7.26 3.10
N ALA A 248 -5.82 7.45 1.81
CA ALA A 248 -4.88 7.94 0.82
C ALA A 248 -4.37 9.35 1.15
N PHE A 249 -5.20 10.24 1.71
CA PHE A 249 -4.78 11.58 2.14
C PHE A 249 -3.69 11.54 3.23
N PHE A 250 -3.88 10.70 4.25
CA PHE A 250 -2.85 10.54 5.30
C PHE A 250 -1.57 9.95 4.73
N GLN A 251 -1.67 8.97 3.82
CA GLN A 251 -0.49 8.38 3.18
C GLN A 251 0.23 9.37 2.27
N PHE A 252 -0.52 10.14 1.50
CA PHE A 252 0.02 11.22 0.69
C PHE A 252 0.79 12.22 1.55
N THR A 253 0.22 12.59 2.70
CA THR A 253 0.88 13.49 3.66
C THR A 253 2.17 12.85 4.23
N LEU A 254 2.13 11.56 4.59
CA LEU A 254 3.31 10.83 5.08
C LEU A 254 4.47 10.88 4.07
N PHE A 255 4.26 10.43 2.83
CA PHE A 255 5.38 10.30 1.89
C PHE A 255 5.80 11.64 1.24
N SER A 256 4.84 12.51 0.90
CA SER A 256 5.14 13.75 0.16
C SER A 256 5.65 14.88 1.06
N VAL A 257 5.22 14.92 2.33
CA VAL A 257 5.59 15.99 3.27
C VAL A 257 6.64 15.50 4.26
N PHE A 258 6.33 14.46 5.05
CA PHE A 258 7.20 14.07 6.16
C PHE A 258 8.45 13.33 5.69
N GLU A 259 8.31 12.26 4.90
CA GLU A 259 9.46 11.48 4.43
C GLU A 259 10.34 12.27 3.47
N MET A 260 9.73 13.04 2.54
CA MET A 260 10.49 13.92 1.65
C MET A 260 11.29 14.96 2.43
N ARG A 261 10.71 15.55 3.48
CA ARG A 261 11.44 16.49 4.37
C ARG A 261 12.62 15.81 5.05
N VAL A 262 12.45 14.60 5.55
CA VAL A 262 13.53 13.81 6.18
C VAL A 262 14.64 13.51 5.15
N LEU A 263 14.29 13.10 3.93
CA LEU A 263 15.26 12.85 2.85
C LEU A 263 16.09 14.10 2.54
N LEU A 264 15.45 15.27 2.45
CA LEU A 264 16.14 16.55 2.22
C LEU A 264 17.04 16.94 3.39
N GLN A 265 16.61 16.70 4.62
CA GLN A 265 17.44 16.95 5.81
C GLN A 265 18.66 16.03 5.87
N ILE A 266 18.50 14.73 5.57
CA ILE A 266 19.62 13.79 5.46
C ILE A 266 20.59 14.23 4.36
N TRP A 267 20.07 14.57 3.17
CA TRP A 267 20.89 15.04 2.06
C TRP A 267 21.68 16.30 2.42
N LYS A 268 21.03 17.30 3.04
CA LYS A 268 21.67 18.56 3.46
C LYS A 268 22.70 18.33 4.57
N SER A 269 22.44 17.43 5.51
CA SER A 269 23.34 17.16 6.65
C SER A 269 24.74 16.69 6.24
N ARG A 270 24.86 16.09 5.06
CA ARG A 270 26.12 15.59 4.49
C ARG A 270 26.95 16.68 3.80
N ARG A 271 26.47 17.93 3.77
CA ARG A 271 27.10 19.07 3.08
C ARG A 271 27.07 20.35 3.92
N PRO A 272 27.82 20.42 5.04
CA PRO A 272 27.78 21.57 5.94
C PRO A 272 28.27 22.89 5.33
N ASN A 273 29.18 22.81 4.36
CA ASN A 273 30.09 23.93 4.08
C ASN A 273 30.05 24.41 2.63
N SER A 274 28.99 24.09 1.89
CA SER A 274 28.90 24.56 0.51
C SER A 274 28.30 25.96 0.49
N GLU A 275 29.12 26.95 0.15
CA GLU A 275 28.66 28.19 -0.50
C GLU A 275 28.08 27.82 -1.86
N GLN A 276 26.95 27.12 -1.83
CA GLN A 276 26.39 26.40 -2.95
C GLN A 276 25.61 27.42 -3.76
N ASN A 277 26.08 27.68 -4.98
CA ASN A 277 25.36 28.52 -5.91
C ASN A 277 23.94 27.93 -6.09
N TRP A 278 22.88 28.76 -6.10
CA TRP A 278 21.49 28.29 -6.15
C TRP A 278 21.23 27.29 -7.29
N LEU A 279 21.95 27.47 -8.41
CA LEU A 279 21.95 26.57 -9.56
C LEU A 279 22.46 25.16 -9.23
N GLU A 280 23.49 25.03 -8.39
CA GLU A 280 24.03 23.74 -7.96
C GLU A 280 23.07 23.01 -7.01
N ILE A 281 22.45 23.74 -6.09
CA ILE A 281 21.40 23.19 -5.20
C ILE A 281 20.25 22.64 -6.05
N ARG A 282 19.78 23.41 -7.04
CA ARG A 282 18.68 23.00 -7.91
C ARG A 282 19.03 21.76 -8.73
N ARG A 283 20.25 21.67 -9.27
CA ARG A 283 20.72 20.50 -10.03
C ARG A 283 20.81 19.25 -9.16
N ASP A 284 21.28 19.38 -7.94
CA ASP A 284 21.43 18.23 -7.06
C ASP A 284 20.10 17.79 -6.45
N LEU A 285 19.20 18.74 -6.20
CA LEU A 285 17.81 18.47 -5.83
C LEU A 285 17.07 17.77 -6.97
N SER A 286 17.23 18.23 -8.22
CA SER A 286 16.62 17.54 -9.36
C SER A 286 17.22 16.15 -9.58
N ALA A 287 18.50 15.94 -9.29
CA ALA A 287 19.12 14.62 -9.28
C ALA A 287 18.59 13.71 -8.16
N LEU A 288 18.29 14.25 -6.98
CA LEU A 288 17.64 13.51 -5.90
C LEU A 288 16.23 13.06 -6.30
N TYR A 289 15.42 13.98 -6.83
CA TYR A 289 14.06 13.67 -7.29
C TYR A 289 14.05 12.72 -8.49
N SER A 290 14.98 12.86 -9.45
CA SER A 290 15.05 11.96 -10.60
C SER A 290 15.42 10.54 -10.20
N ARG A 291 16.28 10.36 -9.17
CA ARG A 291 16.56 9.03 -8.58
C ARG A 291 15.32 8.46 -7.89
N PHE A 292 14.55 9.28 -7.18
CA PHE A 292 13.30 8.85 -6.56
C PHE A 292 12.27 8.39 -7.62
N TYR A 293 12.04 9.20 -8.66
CA TYR A 293 11.12 8.84 -9.74
C TYR A 293 11.62 7.65 -10.56
N GLY A 294 12.94 7.54 -10.80
CA GLY A 294 13.56 6.39 -11.43
C GLY A 294 13.35 5.11 -10.62
N GLY A 295 13.51 5.18 -9.29
CA GLY A 295 13.20 4.08 -8.37
C GLY A 295 11.72 3.70 -8.38
N PHE A 296 10.82 4.69 -8.42
CA PHE A 296 9.37 4.49 -8.53
C PHE A 296 8.96 3.84 -9.87
N LEU A 297 9.57 4.20 -10.99
CA LEU A 297 9.31 3.53 -12.27
C LEU A 297 9.91 2.12 -12.30
N LEU A 298 11.14 1.96 -11.82
CA LEU A 298 11.80 0.66 -11.72
C LEU A 298 11.00 -0.31 -10.84
N GLY A 299 10.46 0.16 -9.72
CA GLY A 299 9.65 -0.68 -8.84
C GLY A 299 8.36 -1.15 -9.52
N PHE A 300 7.70 -0.35 -10.36
CA PHE A 300 6.56 -0.81 -11.16
C PHE A 300 6.96 -1.90 -12.15
N VAL A 301 8.09 -1.72 -12.83
CA VAL A 301 8.63 -2.75 -13.73
C VAL A 301 8.89 -4.03 -12.95
N ILE A 302 9.59 -3.97 -11.82
CA ILE A 302 9.86 -5.16 -10.99
C ILE A 302 8.57 -5.83 -10.50
N MET A 303 7.59 -5.05 -10.03
CA MET A 303 6.28 -5.59 -9.62
C MET A 303 5.55 -6.29 -10.77
N TYR A 304 5.63 -5.74 -11.98
CA TYR A 304 5.05 -6.37 -13.17
C TYR A 304 5.76 -7.67 -13.55
N TRP A 305 7.09 -7.66 -13.60
CA TRP A 305 7.88 -8.84 -13.95
C TRP A 305 7.76 -9.97 -12.92
N CYS A 306 7.60 -9.63 -11.64
CA CYS A 306 7.46 -10.59 -10.55
C CYS A 306 6.00 -10.89 -10.18
N ALA A 307 5.02 -10.44 -10.98
CA ALA A 307 3.60 -10.56 -10.66
C ALA A 307 3.15 -12.01 -10.44
N ASP A 308 3.78 -12.96 -11.14
CA ASP A 308 3.51 -14.40 -11.00
C ASP A 308 3.95 -14.97 -9.63
N SER A 309 4.86 -14.29 -8.93
CA SER A 309 5.43 -14.71 -7.65
C SER A 309 5.18 -13.65 -6.55
N PRO A 310 3.96 -13.57 -5.99
CA PRO A 310 3.59 -12.54 -5.01
C PRO A 310 4.39 -12.60 -3.72
N TRP A 311 4.88 -13.79 -3.35
CA TRP A 311 5.75 -13.98 -2.17
C TRP A 311 7.09 -13.26 -2.31
N PHE A 312 7.66 -13.23 -3.52
CA PHE A 312 8.93 -12.58 -3.81
C PHE A 312 8.78 -11.06 -3.73
N ILE A 313 7.70 -10.52 -4.32
CA ILE A 313 7.35 -9.10 -4.20
C ILE A 313 7.18 -8.73 -2.73
N ALA A 314 6.45 -9.53 -1.95
CA ALA A 314 6.24 -9.26 -0.53
C ALA A 314 7.57 -9.21 0.24
N LEU A 315 8.50 -10.14 -0.04
CA LEU A 315 9.82 -10.16 0.60
C LEU A 315 10.66 -8.94 0.20
N LEU A 316 10.67 -8.58 -1.08
CA LEU A 316 11.38 -7.41 -1.60
C LEU A 316 10.85 -6.11 -0.95
N CYS A 317 9.53 -5.93 -0.93
CA CYS A 317 8.89 -4.78 -0.29
C CYS A 317 9.23 -4.70 1.21
N ASN A 318 9.39 -5.82 1.91
CA ASN A 318 9.75 -5.84 3.34
C ASN A 318 11.27 -5.85 3.61
N SER A 319 12.11 -5.53 2.61
CA SER A 319 13.58 -5.49 2.74
C SER A 319 14.17 -4.09 2.95
N TYR A 320 13.35 -3.14 3.37
CA TYR A 320 13.71 -1.72 3.47
C TYR A 320 14.75 -1.39 4.54
N TRP A 321 15.07 -2.29 5.48
CA TRP A 321 16.14 -2.08 6.46
C TRP A 321 17.54 -2.45 5.94
N LEU A 322 17.63 -3.30 4.91
CA LEU A 322 18.92 -3.75 4.36
C LEU A 322 19.83 -2.57 3.94
N PRO A 323 19.32 -1.53 3.25
CA PRO A 323 20.16 -0.38 2.92
C PRO A 323 20.68 0.39 4.13
N GLN A 324 19.99 0.34 5.28
CA GLN A 324 20.50 0.93 6.53
C GLN A 324 21.57 0.05 7.17
N ILE A 325 21.37 -1.26 7.21
CA ILE A 325 22.35 -2.21 7.78
C ILE A 325 23.68 -2.09 7.03
N ALA A 326 23.63 -2.11 5.69
CA ALA A 326 24.79 -1.95 4.84
C ALA A 326 25.44 -0.56 5.00
N TRP A 327 24.64 0.51 5.04
CA TRP A 327 25.14 1.87 5.24
C TRP A 327 25.88 2.02 6.58
N SER A 328 25.31 1.47 7.65
CA SER A 328 25.86 1.55 9.01
C SER A 328 27.19 0.81 9.10
N ALA A 329 27.28 -0.37 8.48
CA ALA A 329 28.53 -1.13 8.42
C ALA A 329 29.62 -0.37 7.64
N TRP A 330 29.29 0.13 6.44
CA TRP A 330 30.25 0.82 5.57
C TRP A 330 30.81 2.10 6.18
N HIS A 331 29.95 2.95 6.75
CA HIS A 331 30.33 4.25 7.30
C HIS A 331 30.61 4.23 8.81
N ASN A 332 30.65 3.04 9.42
CA ASN A 332 30.80 2.88 10.88
C ASN A 332 29.81 3.74 11.71
N ALA A 333 28.58 3.90 11.22
CA ALA A 333 27.62 4.80 11.84
C ALA A 333 27.05 4.20 13.13
N LYS A 334 27.49 4.70 14.29
CA LYS A 334 27.01 4.26 15.62
C LYS A 334 25.63 4.86 15.94
N LYS A 335 24.69 3.99 16.34
CA LYS A 335 23.33 4.33 16.79
C LYS A 335 22.58 5.29 15.84
N PRO A 336 22.37 4.90 14.56
CA PRO A 336 21.75 5.77 13.57
C PRO A 336 20.23 5.93 13.77
N LEU A 337 19.56 4.92 14.36
CA LEU A 337 18.11 4.86 14.48
C LEU A 337 17.70 4.57 15.93
N MET A 338 16.57 5.13 16.34
CA MET A 338 15.96 4.84 17.64
C MET A 338 15.37 3.41 17.63
N PRO A 339 15.66 2.56 18.62
CA PRO A 339 15.13 1.19 18.66
C PRO A 339 13.59 1.12 18.63
N ALA A 340 12.92 2.05 19.30
CA ALA A 340 11.45 2.14 19.29
C ALA A 340 10.90 2.46 17.89
N TYR A 341 11.59 3.30 17.11
CA TYR A 341 11.23 3.60 15.73
C TYR A 341 11.38 2.35 14.84
N VAL A 342 12.48 1.61 14.98
CA VAL A 342 12.73 0.37 14.21
C VAL A 342 11.65 -0.68 14.51
N LEU A 343 11.37 -0.94 15.78
CA LEU A 343 10.36 -1.93 16.20
C LEU A 343 8.95 -1.52 15.79
N GLY A 344 8.56 -0.27 16.08
CA GLY A 344 7.23 0.25 15.75
C GLY A 344 6.96 0.28 14.25
N THR A 345 7.91 0.78 13.46
CA THR A 345 7.76 0.85 12.00
C THR A 345 7.70 -0.54 11.38
N SER A 346 8.53 -1.48 11.88
CA SER A 346 8.50 -2.88 11.41
C SER A 346 7.18 -3.57 11.73
N ALA A 347 6.65 -3.39 12.94
CA ALA A 347 5.36 -3.96 13.33
C ALA A 347 4.22 -3.40 12.48
N ILE A 348 4.14 -2.07 12.32
CA ILE A 348 3.06 -1.43 11.57
C ILE A 348 3.12 -1.80 10.08
N ARG A 349 4.30 -1.75 9.44
CA ARG A 349 4.44 -2.08 8.02
C ARG A 349 4.13 -3.55 7.73
N LEU A 350 4.34 -4.44 8.70
CA LEU A 350 4.04 -5.87 8.56
C LEU A 350 2.52 -6.19 8.64
N LEU A 351 1.70 -5.27 9.17
CA LEU A 351 0.24 -5.47 9.29
C LEU A 351 -0.42 -5.71 7.93
N VAL A 352 -0.09 -4.90 6.91
CA VAL A 352 -0.74 -5.01 5.58
C VAL A 352 -0.39 -6.32 4.88
N PRO A 353 0.90 -6.73 4.75
CA PRO A 353 1.25 -8.03 4.19
C PRO A 353 0.63 -9.20 4.96
N LEU A 354 0.63 -9.16 6.31
CA LEU A 354 0.03 -10.23 7.11
C LEU A 354 -1.49 -10.29 6.97
N TYR A 355 -2.16 -9.14 6.84
CA TYR A 355 -3.59 -9.11 6.55
C TYR A 355 -3.89 -9.72 5.18
N VAL A 356 -3.12 -9.38 4.14
CA VAL A 356 -3.34 -9.89 2.78
C VAL A 356 -3.06 -11.39 2.67
N PHE A 357 -1.95 -11.89 3.23
CA PHE A 357 -1.56 -13.30 3.07
C PHE A 357 -2.07 -14.24 4.18
N GLY A 358 -2.37 -13.70 5.36
CA GLY A 358 -2.74 -14.50 6.54
C GLY A 358 -4.24 -14.55 6.82
N CYS A 359 -5.00 -13.53 6.43
CA CYS A 359 -6.44 -13.53 6.65
C CYS A 359 -7.14 -14.39 5.58
N PRO A 360 -7.86 -15.47 5.97
CA PRO A 360 -8.59 -16.30 5.02
C PRO A 360 -9.74 -15.55 4.34
N GLU A 361 -10.21 -14.46 4.95
CA GLU A 361 -11.26 -13.58 4.44
C GLU A 361 -10.74 -12.15 4.21
N ASN A 362 -9.64 -12.01 3.48
CA ASN A 362 -9.11 -10.71 3.07
C ASN A 362 -10.04 -9.99 2.07
N PHE A 363 -10.00 -8.65 2.05
CA PHE A 363 -10.76 -7.89 1.06
C PHE A 363 -10.25 -8.16 -0.37
N VAL A 364 -8.94 -8.38 -0.55
CA VAL A 364 -8.30 -8.59 -1.87
C VAL A 364 -8.55 -9.99 -2.45
N ARG A 365 -9.16 -10.91 -1.69
CA ARG A 365 -9.47 -12.31 -2.07
C ARG A 365 -8.27 -13.14 -2.52
N VAL A 366 -7.08 -12.83 -2.00
CA VAL A 366 -5.90 -13.68 -2.18
C VAL A 366 -6.04 -14.90 -1.27
N LYS A 367 -5.80 -16.11 -1.80
CA LYS A 367 -5.83 -17.33 -0.99
C LYS A 367 -4.79 -17.24 0.14
N PRO A 368 -5.13 -17.65 1.38
CA PRO A 368 -4.20 -17.55 2.49
C PRO A 368 -2.97 -18.42 2.24
N GLN A 369 -1.80 -17.84 2.43
CA GLN A 369 -0.49 -18.47 2.29
C GLN A 369 0.30 -18.30 3.58
N PHE A 370 0.00 -19.12 4.59
CA PHE A 370 0.62 -19.01 5.92
C PHE A 370 2.14 -19.15 5.90
N TRP A 371 2.69 -19.91 4.95
CA TRP A 371 4.14 -20.03 4.78
C TRP A 371 4.79 -18.68 4.44
N VAL A 372 4.13 -17.84 3.64
CA VAL A 372 4.61 -16.49 3.30
C VAL A 372 4.57 -15.60 4.55
N CYS A 373 3.51 -15.69 5.36
CA CYS A 373 3.44 -14.95 6.61
C CYS A 373 4.61 -15.29 7.55
N TRP A 374 4.90 -16.59 7.71
CA TRP A 374 6.02 -17.02 8.54
C TRP A 374 7.36 -16.53 7.98
N LEU A 375 7.57 -16.67 6.67
CA LEU A 375 8.75 -16.16 5.98
C LEU A 375 8.93 -14.65 6.20
N LEU A 376 7.88 -13.85 6.05
CA LEU A 376 7.92 -12.39 6.24
C LEU A 376 8.24 -12.00 7.69
N VAL A 377 7.62 -12.66 8.67
CA VAL A 377 7.88 -12.41 10.10
C VAL A 377 9.34 -12.73 10.42
N VAL A 378 9.83 -13.89 10.00
CA VAL A 378 11.22 -14.30 10.23
C VAL A 378 12.20 -13.37 9.51
N TRP A 379 11.90 -12.97 8.28
CA TRP A 379 12.74 -12.07 7.48
C TRP A 379 12.86 -10.67 8.11
N VAL A 380 11.74 -10.08 8.52
CA VAL A 380 11.74 -8.77 9.19
C VAL A 380 12.39 -8.87 10.57
N ALA A 381 12.12 -9.94 11.34
CA ALA A 381 12.78 -10.18 12.62
C ALA A 381 14.30 -10.32 12.47
N ALA A 382 14.78 -11.00 11.42
CA ALA A 382 16.21 -11.10 11.13
C ALA A 382 16.84 -9.72 10.84
N GLN A 383 16.18 -8.88 10.04
CA GLN A 383 16.64 -7.51 9.77
C GLN A 383 16.68 -6.64 11.04
N VAL A 384 15.63 -6.69 11.86
CA VAL A 384 15.56 -5.94 13.13
C VAL A 384 16.62 -6.43 14.11
N THR A 385 16.84 -7.75 14.18
CA THR A 385 17.88 -8.35 15.03
C THR A 385 19.28 -7.92 14.57
N ALA A 386 19.52 -7.85 13.26
CA ALA A 386 20.78 -7.35 12.72
C ALA A 386 21.01 -5.87 13.09
N LEU A 387 19.99 -5.02 12.99
CA LEU A 387 20.07 -3.63 13.45
C LEU A 387 20.31 -3.52 14.97
N ALA A 388 19.64 -4.36 15.76
CA ALA A 388 19.82 -4.40 17.22
C ALA A 388 21.23 -4.86 17.60
N ALA A 389 21.77 -5.85 16.90
CA ALA A 389 23.15 -6.29 17.07
C ALA A 389 24.15 -5.19 16.67
N GLN A 390 23.90 -4.46 15.57
CA GLN A 390 24.71 -3.29 15.21
C GLN A 390 24.65 -2.18 16.27
N HIS A 391 23.54 -2.07 17.01
CA HIS A 391 23.38 -1.11 18.09
C HIS A 391 24.16 -1.50 19.37
N VAL A 392 24.25 -2.80 19.69
CA VAL A 392 24.90 -3.30 20.92
C VAL A 392 26.38 -3.60 20.70
N PHE A 393 26.73 -4.36 19.66
CA PHE A 393 28.09 -4.81 19.38
C PHE A 393 28.86 -3.88 18.44
N GLY A 394 28.18 -2.88 17.89
CA GLY A 394 28.74 -1.92 16.95
C GLY A 394 28.46 -2.26 15.48
N PRO A 395 28.64 -1.28 14.56
CA PRO A 395 28.10 -1.38 13.20
C PRO A 395 28.72 -2.49 12.33
N ARG A 396 29.95 -2.92 12.66
CA ARG A 396 30.76 -3.88 11.88
C ARG A 396 30.73 -5.31 12.44
N CYS A 397 29.87 -5.61 13.43
CA CYS A 397 29.87 -6.90 14.14
C CYS A 397 29.69 -8.16 13.26
N PHE A 398 29.16 -8.03 12.05
CA PHE A 398 28.88 -9.16 11.15
C PHE A 398 29.88 -9.31 9.99
N ILE A 399 30.74 -8.33 9.75
CA ILE A 399 31.53 -8.25 8.51
C ILE A 399 33.02 -8.14 8.88
N PRO A 400 33.88 -9.03 8.37
CA PRO A 400 35.32 -8.94 8.60
C PRO A 400 35.91 -7.63 8.08
N ASP A 401 36.85 -7.04 8.82
CA ASP A 401 37.43 -5.72 8.53
C ASP A 401 38.08 -5.60 7.15
N LYS A 402 38.49 -6.73 6.53
CA LYS A 402 39.13 -6.76 5.21
C LYS A 402 38.23 -6.29 4.05
N TYR A 403 36.91 -6.36 4.21
CA TYR A 403 35.95 -5.98 3.15
C TYR A 403 35.38 -4.57 3.33
N LEU A 404 35.77 -3.88 4.41
CA LEU A 404 35.24 -2.59 4.79
C LEU A 404 36.28 -1.49 4.59
N PRO A 405 35.87 -0.24 4.33
CA PRO A 405 36.78 0.89 4.31
C PRO A 405 37.52 1.02 5.64
N GLU A 406 38.79 1.40 5.57
CA GLU A 406 39.61 1.69 6.74
C GLU A 406 38.99 2.88 7.50
N VAL A 407 38.82 2.73 8.82
CA VAL A 407 38.36 3.82 9.68
C VAL A 407 39.52 4.76 9.91
N TYR A 408 39.28 6.06 9.80
CA TYR A 408 40.31 7.05 10.08
C TYR A 408 40.70 6.99 11.56
N ASP A 409 41.97 6.70 11.83
CA ASP A 409 42.52 6.69 13.18
C ASP A 409 42.84 8.12 13.65
N TYR A 410 41.96 8.66 14.49
CA TYR A 410 42.14 9.97 15.11
C TYR A 410 43.30 10.00 16.12
N HIS A 411 43.80 8.85 16.58
CA HIS A 411 44.94 8.75 17.49
C HIS A 411 46.24 8.40 16.76
N ARG A 412 46.28 8.62 15.43
CA ARG A 412 47.46 8.35 14.61
C ARG A 412 48.70 9.06 15.15
N ARG A 413 49.85 8.41 14.99
CA ARG A 413 51.14 9.04 15.21
C ARG A 413 51.38 10.08 14.12
N VAL A 414 51.80 11.27 14.54
CA VAL A 414 52.06 12.40 13.65
C VAL A 414 53.57 12.57 13.53
N GLU A 415 54.05 12.89 12.32
CA GLU A 415 55.47 13.13 12.06
C GLU A 415 55.98 14.35 12.87
N PRO A 416 57.25 14.32 13.30
CA PRO A 416 57.83 15.37 14.15
C PRO A 416 57.82 16.75 13.49
N GLU A 417 57.87 16.83 12.16
CA GLU A 417 57.77 18.10 11.42
C GLU A 417 56.38 18.76 11.58
N VAL A 418 55.32 17.96 11.53
CA VAL A 418 53.94 18.45 11.71
C VAL A 418 53.70 18.86 13.16
N LEU A 419 54.29 18.11 14.11
CA LEU A 419 54.29 18.50 15.54
C LEU A 419 54.99 19.84 15.76
N ALA A 420 56.19 20.02 15.21
CA ALA A 420 56.92 21.28 15.29
C ALA A 420 56.14 22.43 14.63
N SER A 421 55.52 22.21 13.47
CA SER A 421 54.70 23.22 12.79
C SER A 421 53.45 23.63 13.57
N ALA A 422 52.99 22.77 14.48
CA ALA A 422 51.85 23.05 15.35
C ALA A 422 52.26 23.77 16.65
N GLY A 423 53.56 24.00 16.87
CA GLY A 423 54.10 24.59 18.10
C GLY A 423 54.35 23.58 19.23
N ALA A 424 54.35 22.27 18.92
CA ALA A 424 54.65 21.24 19.90
C ALA A 424 56.17 21.18 20.16
N GLY A 425 56.61 21.66 21.31
CA GLY A 425 58.02 21.64 21.75
C GLY A 425 58.74 22.98 21.75
N ASP A 426 58.05 24.10 21.51
CA ASP A 426 58.64 25.44 21.63
C ASP A 426 58.75 25.84 23.12
N GLU A 427 59.97 25.97 23.65
CA GLU A 427 60.19 26.33 25.07
C GLU A 427 59.78 27.79 25.40
N GLU A 428 59.60 28.65 24.38
CA GLU A 428 59.18 30.05 24.56
C GLU A 428 57.68 30.25 24.83
N CYS A 429 56.83 29.23 24.61
CA CYS A 429 55.37 29.33 24.77
C CYS A 429 54.80 28.81 26.11
N GLY A 430 55.66 28.49 27.09
CA GLY A 430 55.27 28.11 28.45
C GLY A 430 55.26 26.59 28.70
N GLU A 431 55.27 26.21 29.99
CA GLU A 431 55.65 24.90 30.57
C GLU A 431 54.91 23.63 30.10
N ALA A 432 54.09 23.67 29.03
CA ALA A 432 53.31 22.52 28.56
C ALA A 432 53.48 22.16 27.08
N GLY A 433 54.37 22.79 26.30
CA GLY A 433 54.80 22.33 24.96
C GLY A 433 53.68 21.83 24.02
N GLY A 434 52.49 22.44 24.10
CA GLY A 434 51.24 21.85 23.63
C GLY A 434 50.47 22.76 22.68
N VAL A 435 49.71 22.15 21.78
CA VAL A 435 48.84 22.85 20.82
C VAL A 435 47.55 23.24 21.52
N ASP A 436 47.06 24.47 21.38
CA ASP A 436 45.81 24.89 22.03
C ASP A 436 44.56 24.30 21.36
N CYS A 437 43.67 23.71 22.16
CA CYS A 437 42.37 23.24 21.71
C CYS A 437 41.41 24.43 21.52
N VAL A 438 41.01 24.73 20.27
CA VAL A 438 40.08 25.86 19.98
C VAL A 438 38.70 25.71 20.63
N ILE A 439 38.31 24.49 21.03
CA ILE A 439 36.99 24.22 21.64
C ILE A 439 36.96 24.65 23.11
N CYS A 440 38.01 24.35 23.88
CA CYS A 440 38.05 24.63 25.32
C CYS A 440 39.11 25.66 25.74
N MET A 441 39.92 26.14 24.78
CA MET A 441 41.00 27.11 24.98
C MET A 441 42.08 26.68 25.97
N ASN A 442 42.30 25.37 26.14
CA ASN A 442 43.36 24.81 26.99
C ASN A 442 44.39 24.08 26.14
N ALA A 443 45.63 24.01 26.64
CA ALA A 443 46.71 23.26 26.00
C ALA A 443 46.36 21.77 25.85
N VAL A 444 46.68 21.21 24.68
CA VAL A 444 46.64 19.78 24.38
C VAL A 444 48.06 19.25 24.40
N ASP A 445 48.30 18.18 25.16
CA ASP A 445 49.57 17.46 25.08
C ASP A 445 49.71 16.81 23.68
N ALA A 446 50.50 17.46 22.83
CA ALA A 446 50.77 17.02 21.47
C ALA A 446 51.77 15.85 21.40
N THR A 447 52.32 15.42 22.54
CA THR A 447 53.23 14.26 22.64
C THR A 447 52.50 12.98 23.03
N ALA A 448 51.46 13.05 23.88
CA ALA A 448 50.61 11.91 24.28
C ALA A 448 49.53 11.53 23.24
N PRO A 449 49.64 10.39 22.51
CA PRO A 449 48.71 10.07 21.40
C PRO A 449 47.30 9.69 21.85
N ARG A 450 47.14 9.21 23.09
CA ARG A 450 45.85 8.73 23.62
C ARG A 450 44.95 9.84 24.14
N GLU A 451 45.52 10.99 24.49
CA GLU A 451 44.80 12.12 25.10
C GLU A 451 44.39 13.17 24.06
N ARG A 452 44.99 13.10 22.88
CA ARG A 452 44.69 13.97 21.73
C ARG A 452 44.00 13.22 20.61
N MET A 453 43.23 13.95 19.82
CA MET A 453 42.72 13.53 18.52
C MET A 453 43.27 14.47 17.45
N VAL A 454 43.66 13.90 16.32
CA VAL A 454 44.21 14.60 15.16
C VAL A 454 43.26 14.40 14.00
N THR A 455 42.82 15.50 13.39
CA THR A 455 41.93 15.45 12.22
C THR A 455 42.72 15.21 10.92
N PRO A 456 42.07 14.80 9.81
CA PRO A 456 42.74 14.65 8.51
C PRO A 456 43.41 15.93 8.01
N CYS A 457 42.95 17.10 8.46
CA CYS A 457 43.53 18.41 8.20
C CYS A 457 44.63 18.83 9.19
N ASN A 458 45.14 17.89 10.00
CA ASN A 458 46.23 18.09 10.96
C ASN A 458 45.95 19.11 12.08
N HIS A 459 44.69 19.24 12.51
CA HIS A 459 44.35 20.02 13.71
C HIS A 459 44.23 19.11 14.94
N PHE A 460 44.66 19.63 16.09
CA PHE A 460 44.74 18.90 17.36
C PHE A 460 43.63 19.33 18.31
N PHE A 461 43.02 18.36 18.99
CA PHE A 461 41.95 18.59 19.97
C PHE A 461 42.03 17.56 21.10
N HIS A 462 41.49 17.88 22.28
CA HIS A 462 41.23 16.86 23.30
C HIS A 462 40.19 15.86 22.82
N ARG A 463 40.34 14.59 23.21
CA ARG A 463 39.41 13.51 22.88
C ARG A 463 37.95 13.89 23.17
N GLU A 464 37.67 14.34 24.38
CA GLU A 464 36.32 14.68 24.84
C GLU A 464 35.73 15.90 24.10
N CYS A 465 36.57 16.88 23.78
CA CYS A 465 36.14 18.09 23.08
C CYS A 465 35.72 17.77 21.64
N LEU A 466 36.53 17.01 20.91
CA LEU A 466 36.24 16.68 19.52
C LEU A 466 35.10 15.65 19.41
N GLU A 467 35.04 14.64 20.29
CA GLU A 467 33.90 13.71 20.38
C GLU A 467 32.57 14.46 20.54
N ARG A 468 32.49 15.38 21.53
CA ARG A 468 31.29 16.18 21.79
C ARG A 468 30.95 17.12 20.63
N TRP A 469 31.97 17.67 19.95
CA TRP A 469 31.74 18.49 18.76
C TRP A 469 31.16 17.67 17.60
N MET A 470 31.70 16.46 17.36
CA MET A 470 31.24 15.55 16.31
C MET A 470 29.83 14.99 16.54
N GLU A 471 29.31 15.03 17.76
CA GLU A 471 27.89 14.72 18.03
C GLU A 471 26.94 15.80 17.48
N VAL A 472 27.41 17.04 17.35
CA VAL A 472 26.63 18.17 16.85
C VAL A 472 26.88 18.38 15.35
N LYS A 473 28.16 18.45 14.94
CA LYS A 473 28.56 18.73 13.55
C LYS A 473 29.80 17.93 13.13
N MET A 474 29.75 17.40 11.90
CA MET A 474 30.85 16.66 11.27
C MET A 474 31.79 17.58 10.48
N GLU A 475 32.28 18.66 11.10
CA GLU A 475 33.21 19.63 10.50
C GLU A 475 34.34 19.99 11.48
N CYS A 476 35.55 20.22 10.98
CA CYS A 476 36.67 20.64 11.81
C CYS A 476 36.41 22.05 12.39
N PRO A 477 36.51 22.24 13.73
CA PRO A 477 36.31 23.55 14.35
C PRO A 477 37.22 24.65 13.81
N THR A 478 38.44 24.30 13.39
CA THR A 478 39.45 25.27 12.93
C THR A 478 39.27 25.64 11.46
N CYS A 479 39.22 24.67 10.55
CA CYS A 479 39.18 24.92 9.10
C CYS A 479 37.85 24.59 8.40
N ARG A 480 36.86 24.09 9.13
CA ARG A 480 35.56 23.63 8.61
C ARG A 480 35.63 22.53 7.53
N GLY A 481 36.76 21.84 7.42
CA GLY A 481 36.89 20.63 6.58
C GLY A 481 35.97 19.52 7.09
N ALA A 482 35.44 18.68 6.19
CA ALA A 482 34.58 17.56 6.56
C ALA A 482 35.35 16.49 7.34
N LEU A 483 34.76 15.99 8.43
CA LEU A 483 35.38 14.97 9.29
C LEU A 483 34.81 13.56 9.00
N PRO A 484 35.65 12.53 8.92
CA PRO A 484 35.20 11.13 8.94
C PRO A 484 34.45 10.76 10.23
N PRO A 485 33.48 9.83 10.19
CA PRO A 485 32.81 9.33 11.40
C PRO A 485 33.77 8.56 12.33
N LEU A 486 33.46 8.60 13.63
CA LEU A 486 34.15 7.91 14.75
C LEU A 486 33.91 6.39 14.82
#